data_AF-A0A1D7QX82-F1
#
_entry.id   AF-A0A1D7QX82-F1
#
_cell.length_a   1.000
_cell.length_b   1.000
_cell.length_c   1.000
_cell.angle_alpha   90.00
_cell.angle_beta   90.00
_cell.angle_gamma   90.00
#
_symmetry.space_group_name_H-M   'P 1'
#
loop_
_entity.id
_entity.type
_entity.pdbx_description
1 polymer ?
#
loop_
_entity_poly.entity_id
_entity_poly.type
_entity_poly.pdbx_seq_one_letter_code
_entity_poly.pdbx_strand_id
1 'polypeptide(L)'
;MKVHQDPIFNVAQAEDKKKAYMIFSAYYHNQLWNQEELQLAIDMLRDFAVTEELAIEADLKILEQSSNDQLKSAVFDFTKLFIGPDQLKVPPYESVYVNQDRLIMAESTLKVRRFYEMCGVEINGKGKFPEDHIAFELEFMSYLYHRALADHQERRRIRQFLKAHLSKWYEAHLTEVEEQAETEICRAWASIMRQVIEKDISDAENEWKGGS
;
A
#
# COMPACT_ATOMS: atom_id res chain seq x y z
N MET A 1 39.32 7.10 -6.49
CA MET A 1 37.88 7.06 -6.81
C MET A 1 37.31 5.84 -6.08
N LYS A 2 36.78 6.02 -4.86
CA LYS A 2 36.17 4.89 -4.15
C LYS A 2 34.81 4.64 -4.81
N VAL A 3 34.67 3.48 -5.43
CA VAL A 3 33.36 2.97 -5.84
C VAL A 3 32.60 2.75 -4.53
N HIS A 4 31.69 3.65 -4.18
CA HIS A 4 30.68 3.35 -3.18
C HIS A 4 29.91 2.16 -3.73
N GLN A 5 30.15 0.98 -3.17
CA GLN A 5 29.26 -0.14 -3.35
C GLN A 5 27.98 0.27 -2.62
N ASP A 6 26.93 0.59 -3.39
CA ASP A 6 25.58 0.57 -2.86
C ASP A 6 25.41 -0.72 -2.05
N PRO A 7 24.80 -0.69 -0.86
CA PRO A 7 24.48 -1.91 -0.14
C PRO A 7 23.76 -2.85 -1.11
N ILE A 8 24.25 -4.10 -1.14
CA ILE A 8 23.84 -5.15 -2.06
C ILE A 8 22.31 -5.13 -2.15
N PHE A 9 21.79 -4.86 -3.34
CA PHE A 9 20.36 -4.90 -3.58
C PHE A 9 19.83 -6.27 -3.18
N ASN A 10 18.99 -6.30 -2.15
CA ASN A 10 18.40 -7.53 -1.67
C ASN A 10 17.23 -7.87 -2.57
N VAL A 11 17.50 -8.71 -3.58
CA VAL A 11 16.51 -9.20 -4.55
C VAL A 11 15.31 -9.84 -3.85
N ALA A 12 15.55 -10.60 -2.78
CA ALA A 12 14.48 -11.26 -2.02
C ALA A 12 13.57 -10.21 -1.35
N GLN A 13 14.16 -9.23 -0.67
CA GLN A 13 13.41 -8.12 -0.06
C GLN A 13 12.59 -7.33 -1.09
N ALA A 14 13.16 -7.04 -2.27
CA ALA A 14 12.41 -6.34 -3.33
C ALA A 14 11.25 -7.18 -3.90
N GLU A 15 11.43 -8.50 -4.03
CA GLU A 15 10.37 -9.44 -4.41
C GLU A 15 9.26 -9.49 -3.36
N ASP A 16 9.60 -9.47 -2.08
CA ASP A 16 8.60 -9.54 -1.02
C ASP A 16 7.84 -8.23 -0.85
N LYS A 17 8.52 -7.08 -0.96
CA LYS A 17 7.85 -5.77 -1.04
C LYS A 17 6.90 -5.70 -2.25
N LYS A 18 7.34 -6.15 -3.43
CA LYS A 18 6.49 -6.25 -4.63
C LYS A 18 5.18 -6.99 -4.32
N LYS A 19 5.28 -8.15 -3.69
CA LYS A 19 4.14 -9.00 -3.32
C LYS A 19 3.23 -8.34 -2.28
N ALA A 20 3.79 -7.78 -1.21
CA ALA A 20 3.03 -7.13 -0.16
C ALA A 20 2.17 -5.97 -0.71
N TYR A 21 2.77 -5.10 -1.53
CA TYR A 21 2.03 -4.02 -2.19
C TYR A 21 0.92 -4.51 -3.12
N MET A 22 1.15 -5.62 -3.83
CA MET A 22 0.12 -6.24 -4.69
C MET A 22 -1.06 -6.78 -3.86
N ILE A 23 -0.78 -7.42 -2.72
CA ILE A 23 -1.81 -7.92 -1.80
C ILE A 23 -2.66 -6.75 -1.26
N PHE A 24 -2.02 -5.65 -0.87
CA PHE A 24 -2.73 -4.47 -0.39
C PHE A 24 -3.57 -3.81 -1.47
N SER A 25 -3.08 -3.76 -2.72
CA SER A 25 -3.89 -3.31 -3.85
C SER A 25 -5.11 -4.21 -4.07
N ALA A 26 -4.94 -5.54 -4.01
CA ALA A 26 -6.03 -6.50 -4.12
C ALA A 26 -7.09 -6.34 -3.02
N TYR A 27 -6.67 -6.05 -1.77
CA TYR A 27 -7.57 -5.70 -0.67
C TYR A 27 -8.46 -4.51 -1.02
N TYR A 28 -7.86 -3.39 -1.46
CA TYR A 28 -8.63 -2.19 -1.84
C TYR A 28 -9.41 -2.33 -3.15
N HIS A 29 -9.09 -3.34 -3.97
CA HIS A 29 -9.93 -3.76 -5.10
C HIS A 29 -11.04 -4.74 -4.71
N ASN A 30 -11.23 -5.02 -3.42
CA ASN A 30 -12.28 -5.88 -2.89
C ASN A 30 -12.14 -7.35 -3.37
N GLN A 31 -10.90 -7.86 -3.44
CA GLN A 31 -10.55 -9.17 -4.01
C GLN A 31 -10.04 -10.20 -2.98
N LEU A 32 -10.14 -9.96 -1.66
CA LEU A 32 -9.57 -10.88 -0.64
C LEU A 32 -10.62 -11.45 0.32
N TRP A 33 -11.85 -11.63 -0.15
CA TRP A 33 -13.02 -11.95 0.71
C TRP A 33 -13.43 -13.42 0.72
N ASN A 34 -12.60 -14.30 0.18
CA ASN A 34 -12.75 -15.74 0.35
C ASN A 34 -11.49 -16.33 0.98
N GLN A 35 -11.67 -17.51 1.58
CA GLN A 35 -10.65 -18.17 2.37
C GLN A 35 -9.40 -18.55 1.57
N GLU A 36 -9.54 -18.91 0.30
CA GLU A 36 -8.41 -19.35 -0.53
C GLU A 36 -7.48 -18.18 -0.85
N GLU A 37 -8.03 -17.08 -1.37
CA GLU A 37 -7.26 -15.87 -1.67
C GLU A 37 -6.70 -15.22 -0.40
N LEU A 38 -7.48 -15.21 0.69
CA LEU A 38 -7.03 -14.68 1.98
C LEU A 38 -5.88 -15.51 2.56
N GLN A 39 -5.96 -16.84 2.52
CA GLN A 39 -4.90 -17.70 3.04
C GLN A 39 -3.60 -17.52 2.25
N LEU A 40 -3.68 -17.43 0.92
CA LEU A 40 -2.50 -17.18 0.09
C LEU A 40 -1.85 -15.83 0.44
N ALA A 41 -2.65 -14.79 0.64
CA ALA A 41 -2.16 -13.48 1.07
C ALA A 41 -1.48 -13.54 2.46
N ILE A 42 -2.08 -14.26 3.41
CA ILE A 42 -1.53 -14.45 4.76
C ILE A 42 -0.18 -15.15 4.71
N ASP A 43 -0.06 -16.25 3.96
CA ASP A 43 1.18 -17.02 3.88
C ASP A 43 2.32 -16.16 3.31
N MET A 44 2.04 -15.40 2.26
CA MET A 44 3.01 -14.49 1.64
C MET A 44 3.42 -13.34 2.57
N LEU A 45 2.48 -12.76 3.31
CA LEU A 45 2.77 -11.71 4.28
C LEU A 45 3.53 -12.24 5.50
N ARG A 46 3.29 -13.49 5.91
CA ARG A 46 4.00 -14.14 7.01
C ARG A 46 5.47 -14.37 6.68
N ASP A 47 5.76 -14.88 5.48
CA ASP A 47 7.13 -15.06 4.99
C ASP A 47 7.88 -13.72 4.94
N PHE A 48 7.19 -12.66 4.49
CA PHE A 48 7.74 -11.31 4.47
C PHE A 48 7.99 -10.76 5.87
N ALA A 49 7.05 -10.95 6.80
CA ALA A 49 7.18 -10.49 8.17
C ALA A 49 8.39 -11.09 8.90
N VAL A 50 8.66 -12.37 8.68
CA VAL A 50 9.85 -13.03 9.23
C VAL A 50 11.12 -12.43 8.63
N THR A 51 11.14 -12.18 7.32
CA THR A 51 12.30 -11.63 6.62
C THR A 51 12.61 -10.19 7.05
N GLU A 52 11.59 -9.37 7.27
CA GLU A 52 11.72 -7.94 7.62
C GLU A 52 11.58 -7.65 9.12
N GLU A 53 11.46 -8.69 9.95
CA GLU A 53 11.26 -8.59 11.41
C GLU A 53 10.02 -7.74 11.80
N LEU A 54 8.93 -7.86 11.05
CA LEU A 54 7.68 -7.13 11.29
C LEU A 54 6.84 -7.76 12.41
N ALA A 55 6.20 -6.92 13.21
CA ALA A 55 5.35 -7.33 14.33
C ALA A 55 3.88 -7.50 13.91
N ILE A 56 3.62 -8.22 12.81
CA ILE A 56 2.26 -8.40 12.23
C ILE A 56 1.59 -9.75 12.56
N GLU A 57 2.27 -10.65 13.27
CA GLU A 57 1.78 -12.02 13.52
C GLU A 57 0.43 -12.06 14.27
N ALA A 58 0.18 -11.11 15.17
CA ALA A 58 -1.10 -11.02 15.88
C ALA A 58 -2.25 -10.69 14.90
N ASP A 59 -2.03 -9.76 13.99
CA ASP A 59 -3.01 -9.37 12.98
C ASP A 59 -3.22 -10.48 11.94
N LEU A 60 -2.15 -11.16 11.51
CA LEU A 60 -2.26 -12.32 10.62
C LEU A 60 -3.10 -13.44 11.23
N LYS A 61 -3.01 -13.68 12.54
CA LYS A 61 -3.87 -14.66 13.23
C LYS A 61 -5.34 -14.26 13.23
N ILE A 62 -5.65 -12.97 13.33
CA ILE A 62 -7.04 -12.49 13.23
C ILE A 62 -7.60 -12.84 11.85
N LEU A 63 -6.82 -12.62 10.80
CA LEU A 63 -7.23 -12.96 9.43
C LEU A 63 -7.35 -14.48 9.23
N GLU A 64 -6.37 -15.26 9.67
CA GLU A 64 -6.32 -16.73 9.52
C GLU A 64 -7.46 -17.45 10.26
N GLN A 65 -7.87 -16.93 11.42
CA GLN A 65 -8.94 -17.52 12.24
C GLN A 65 -10.34 -17.02 11.86
N SER A 66 -10.45 -16.16 10.85
CA SER A 66 -11.72 -15.60 10.44
C SER A 66 -12.63 -16.66 9.79
N SER A 67 -13.86 -16.75 10.28
CA SER A 67 -14.90 -17.57 9.65
C SER A 67 -15.47 -16.88 8.40
N ASN A 68 -16.14 -17.66 7.54
CA ASN A 68 -16.83 -17.12 6.37
C ASN A 68 -17.87 -16.04 6.72
N ASP A 69 -18.54 -16.14 7.87
CA ASP A 69 -19.52 -15.13 8.29
C ASP A 69 -18.87 -13.86 8.83
N GLN A 70 -17.69 -13.97 9.46
CA GLN A 70 -16.87 -12.80 9.80
C GLN A 70 -16.32 -12.13 8.53
N LEU A 71 -15.88 -12.89 7.52
CA LEU A 71 -15.47 -12.31 6.23
C LEU A 71 -16.61 -11.59 5.52
N LYS A 72 -17.83 -12.17 5.49
CA LYS A 72 -19.01 -11.45 4.98
C LYS A 72 -19.25 -10.15 5.75
N SER A 73 -19.14 -10.18 7.08
CA SER A 73 -19.28 -8.98 7.92
C SER A 73 -18.23 -7.93 7.58
N ALA A 74 -16.99 -8.34 7.32
CA ALA A 74 -15.91 -7.46 6.91
C ALA A 74 -16.12 -6.88 5.50
N VAL A 75 -16.73 -7.61 4.55
CA VAL A 75 -17.14 -7.05 3.25
C VAL A 75 -18.13 -5.90 3.43
N PHE A 76 -19.12 -6.06 4.33
CA PHE A 76 -20.06 -4.98 4.63
C PHE A 76 -19.38 -3.77 5.27
N ASP A 77 -18.44 -4.01 6.18
CA ASP A 77 -17.64 -2.96 6.81
C ASP A 77 -16.77 -2.22 5.78
N PHE A 78 -16.03 -2.95 4.95
CA PHE A 78 -15.25 -2.41 3.83
C PHE A 78 -16.11 -1.55 2.90
N THR A 79 -17.31 -2.01 2.56
CA THR A 79 -18.25 -1.26 1.71
C THR A 79 -18.65 0.06 2.37
N LYS A 80 -18.94 0.06 3.68
CA LYS A 80 -19.26 1.28 4.44
C LYS A 80 -18.07 2.25 4.53
N LEU A 81 -16.85 1.71 4.65
CA LEU A 81 -15.63 2.51 4.75
C LEU A 81 -15.30 3.22 3.43
N PHE A 82 -15.26 2.45 2.33
CA PHE A 82 -14.57 2.86 1.10
C PHE A 82 -15.47 3.00 -0.14
N ILE A 83 -16.71 2.49 -0.13
CA ILE A 83 -17.56 2.44 -1.35
C ILE A 83 -18.84 3.29 -1.23
N GLY A 84 -19.55 3.23 -0.10
CA GLY A 84 -20.89 3.83 0.04
C GLY A 84 -22.02 2.80 -0.13
N PRO A 85 -23.29 3.20 0.03
CA PRO A 85 -23.92 4.19 -0.87
C PRO A 85 -23.99 5.63 -0.34
N ASP A 86 -23.71 5.83 0.95
CA ASP A 86 -23.60 7.16 1.56
C ASP A 86 -22.21 7.77 1.33
N GLN A 87 -21.96 8.96 1.89
CA GLN A 87 -20.62 9.56 1.87
C GLN A 87 -19.59 8.59 2.44
N LEU A 88 -18.47 8.41 1.74
CA LEU A 88 -17.37 7.55 2.16
C LEU A 88 -16.90 7.94 3.57
N LYS A 89 -16.94 6.99 4.51
CA LYS A 89 -16.47 7.24 5.89
C LYS A 89 -14.96 7.51 5.90
N VAL A 90 -14.22 6.75 5.10
CA VAL A 90 -12.76 6.83 5.01
C VAL A 90 -12.38 6.85 3.53
N PRO A 91 -12.44 8.02 2.86
CA PRO A 91 -12.23 8.09 1.41
C PRO A 91 -10.79 7.69 1.04
N PRO A 92 -10.56 6.63 0.24
CA PRO A 92 -9.21 6.08 0.00
C PRO A 92 -8.43 6.83 -1.10
N TYR A 93 -8.34 8.17 -1.01
CA TYR A 93 -7.73 9.02 -2.04
C TYR A 93 -6.70 10.00 -1.43
N GLU A 94 -5.49 10.11 -1.99
CA GLU A 94 -4.45 11.06 -1.51
C GLU A 94 -5.02 12.46 -1.38
N SER A 95 -5.73 12.91 -2.41
CA SER A 95 -6.34 14.24 -2.49
C SER A 95 -7.13 14.60 -1.24
N VAL A 96 -7.91 13.68 -0.69
CA VAL A 96 -8.74 13.94 0.50
C VAL A 96 -7.91 14.27 1.74
N TYR A 97 -6.71 13.73 1.85
CA TYR A 97 -5.87 13.88 3.05
C TYR A 97 -4.85 15.00 2.93
N VAL A 98 -4.41 15.33 1.72
CA VAL A 98 -3.38 16.36 1.49
C VAL A 98 -3.94 17.74 1.19
N ASN A 99 -5.24 17.86 0.91
CA ASN A 99 -5.94 19.14 0.75
C ASN A 99 -6.78 19.49 1.98
N GLN A 100 -6.97 20.80 2.23
CA GLN A 100 -7.74 21.27 3.39
C GLN A 100 -9.25 21.01 3.24
N ASP A 101 -9.74 21.01 1.99
CA ASP A 101 -11.17 20.90 1.68
C ASP A 101 -11.67 19.45 1.57
N ARG A 102 -10.79 18.45 1.78
CA ARG A 102 -11.07 17.01 1.65
C ARG A 102 -11.73 16.62 0.31
N LEU A 103 -11.31 17.26 -0.77
CA LEU A 103 -11.88 17.05 -2.12
C LEU A 103 -11.18 15.90 -2.83
N ILE A 104 -11.96 15.04 -3.49
CA ILE A 104 -11.47 14.00 -4.42
C ILE A 104 -11.14 14.65 -5.78
N MET A 105 -10.18 14.09 -6.53
CA MET A 105 -9.73 14.59 -7.84
C MET A 105 -9.11 16.00 -7.77
N ALA A 106 -8.25 16.23 -6.80
CA ALA A 106 -7.59 17.53 -6.59
C ALA A 106 -6.20 17.59 -7.26
N GLU A 107 -5.38 18.59 -6.88
CA GLU A 107 -4.05 18.81 -7.46
C GLU A 107 -3.12 17.59 -7.30
N SER A 108 -3.21 16.85 -6.19
CA SER A 108 -2.44 15.62 -5.95
C SER A 108 -2.74 14.55 -6.98
N THR A 109 -4.01 14.37 -7.37
CA THR A 109 -4.41 13.42 -8.44
C THR A 109 -3.64 13.67 -9.74
N LEU A 110 -3.45 14.94 -10.11
CA LEU A 110 -2.64 15.29 -11.28
C LEU A 110 -1.14 15.03 -11.07
N LYS A 111 -0.62 15.22 -9.85
CA LYS A 111 0.78 14.94 -9.51
C LYS A 111 1.07 13.44 -9.58
N VAL A 112 0.19 12.61 -8.99
CA VAL A 112 0.24 11.15 -9.06
C VAL A 112 0.21 10.68 -10.51
N ARG A 113 -0.76 11.16 -11.30
CA ARG A 113 -0.85 10.84 -12.74
C ARG A 113 0.44 11.17 -13.50
N ARG A 114 1.03 12.35 -13.28
CA ARG A 114 2.29 12.73 -13.93
C ARG A 114 3.45 11.81 -13.52
N PHE A 115 3.47 11.34 -12.27
CA PHE A 115 4.48 10.38 -11.82
C PHE A 115 4.36 9.04 -12.57
N TYR A 116 3.14 8.53 -12.72
CA TYR A 116 2.87 7.32 -13.51
C TYR A 116 3.37 7.49 -14.95
N GLU A 117 3.00 8.59 -15.61
CA GLU A 117 3.41 8.90 -16.98
C GLU A 117 4.94 9.01 -17.13
N MET A 118 5.63 9.63 -16.17
CA MET A 118 7.10 9.70 -16.13
C MET A 118 7.78 8.33 -16.00
N CYS A 119 7.04 7.32 -15.56
CA CYS A 119 7.50 5.94 -15.46
C CYS A 119 7.01 5.07 -16.64
N GLY A 120 6.28 5.66 -17.60
CA GLY A 120 5.71 4.95 -18.74
C GLY A 120 4.45 4.15 -18.40
N VAL A 121 3.77 4.50 -17.31
CA VAL A 121 2.51 3.88 -16.89
C VAL A 121 1.35 4.82 -17.21
N GLU A 122 0.30 4.26 -17.80
CA GLU A 122 -0.98 4.94 -18.03
C GLU A 122 -2.11 4.12 -17.43
N ILE A 123 -2.96 4.77 -16.64
CA ILE A 123 -4.15 4.12 -16.06
C ILE A 123 -5.24 4.02 -17.13
N ASN A 124 -5.81 2.82 -17.27
CA ASN A 124 -6.98 2.58 -18.12
C ASN A 124 -8.15 3.46 -17.66
N GLY A 125 -8.67 4.28 -18.57
CA GLY A 125 -9.71 5.24 -18.22
C GLY A 125 -9.19 6.51 -17.55
N LYS A 126 -7.95 6.91 -17.85
CA LYS A 126 -7.36 8.22 -17.52
C LYS A 126 -8.38 9.35 -17.41
N GLY A 127 -8.39 10.03 -16.27
CA GLY A 127 -9.28 11.15 -15.96
C GLY A 127 -10.75 10.80 -15.72
N LYS A 128 -11.15 9.51 -15.82
CA LYS A 128 -12.50 9.05 -15.47
C LYS A 128 -12.63 8.67 -14.01
N PHE A 129 -11.54 8.26 -13.38
CA PHE A 129 -11.46 7.93 -11.96
C PHE A 129 -10.26 8.65 -11.35
N PRO A 130 -10.28 8.95 -10.04
CA PRO A 130 -9.16 9.59 -9.35
C PRO A 130 -7.96 8.62 -9.33
N GLU A 131 -6.88 8.99 -10.00
CA GLU A 131 -5.66 8.17 -10.12
C GLU A 131 -4.84 8.07 -8.82
N ASP A 132 -5.19 8.89 -7.83
CA ASP A 132 -4.65 8.90 -6.47
C ASP A 132 -5.45 8.03 -5.49
N HIS A 133 -6.24 7.10 -6.01
CA HIS A 133 -6.83 6.04 -5.18
C HIS A 133 -5.73 5.13 -4.65
N ILE A 134 -5.78 4.78 -3.36
CA ILE A 134 -4.72 4.00 -2.69
C ILE A 134 -4.40 2.68 -3.41
N ALA A 135 -5.41 1.98 -3.93
CA ALA A 135 -5.21 0.73 -4.68
C ALA A 135 -4.26 0.91 -5.87
N PHE A 136 -4.35 2.04 -6.58
CA PHE A 136 -3.48 2.34 -7.72
C PHE A 136 -2.08 2.76 -7.29
N GLU A 137 -1.96 3.53 -6.20
CA GLU A 137 -0.64 3.88 -5.65
C GLU A 137 0.11 2.63 -5.15
N LEU A 138 -0.59 1.70 -4.49
CA LEU A 138 -0.05 0.42 -4.04
C LEU A 138 0.34 -0.48 -5.23
N GLU A 139 -0.51 -0.59 -6.25
CA GLU A 139 -0.19 -1.32 -7.48
C GLU A 139 1.05 -0.72 -8.17
N PHE A 140 1.14 0.61 -8.22
CA PHE A 140 2.28 1.30 -8.79
C PHE A 140 3.57 1.08 -8.00
N MET A 141 3.50 1.01 -6.66
CA MET A 141 4.64 0.61 -5.83
C MET A 141 5.11 -0.81 -6.17
N SER A 142 4.18 -1.76 -6.32
CA SER A 142 4.51 -3.11 -6.77
C SER A 142 5.21 -3.10 -8.14
N TYR A 143 4.70 -2.31 -9.08
CA TYR A 143 5.33 -2.12 -10.40
C TYR A 143 6.75 -1.56 -10.30
N LEU A 144 6.99 -0.54 -9.46
CA LEU A 144 8.33 0.02 -9.28
C LEU A 144 9.30 -1.00 -8.67
N TYR A 145 8.86 -1.80 -7.71
CA TYR A 145 9.66 -2.90 -7.17
C TYR A 145 9.99 -3.94 -8.23
N HIS A 146 9.01 -4.33 -9.05
CA HIS A 146 9.24 -5.24 -10.16
C HIS A 146 10.32 -4.71 -11.11
N ARG A 147 10.29 -3.42 -11.43
CA ARG A 147 11.31 -2.79 -12.27
C ARG A 147 12.67 -2.70 -11.58
N ALA A 148 12.71 -2.44 -10.28
CA ALA A 148 13.95 -2.36 -9.51
C ALA A 148 14.72 -3.69 -9.45
N LEU A 149 14.03 -4.82 -9.63
CA LEU A 149 14.67 -6.14 -9.78
C LEU A 149 15.52 -6.24 -11.05
N ALA A 150 15.13 -5.52 -12.11
CA ALA A 150 15.83 -5.50 -13.40
C ALA A 150 16.79 -4.30 -13.52
N ASP A 151 16.46 -3.16 -12.91
CA ASP A 151 17.25 -1.93 -12.95
C ASP A 151 17.26 -1.23 -11.59
N HIS A 152 18.41 -1.29 -10.89
CA HIS A 152 18.58 -0.68 -9.58
C HIS A 152 18.41 0.85 -9.57
N GLN A 153 18.47 1.53 -10.71
CA GLN A 153 18.20 2.98 -10.79
C GLN A 153 16.73 3.30 -10.45
N GLU A 154 15.82 2.34 -10.62
CA GLU A 154 14.40 2.49 -10.31
C GLU A 154 14.15 2.60 -8.80
N ARG A 155 15.13 2.22 -7.94
CA ARG A 155 15.08 2.50 -6.49
C ARG A 155 14.92 3.99 -6.18
N ARG A 156 15.51 4.86 -7.01
CA ARG A 156 15.32 6.30 -6.85
C ARG A 156 13.85 6.69 -7.02
N ARG A 157 13.13 6.05 -7.95
CA ARG A 157 11.70 6.32 -8.18
C ARG A 157 10.84 5.80 -7.04
N ILE A 158 11.15 4.63 -6.49
CA ILE A 158 10.50 4.10 -5.26
C ILE A 158 10.58 5.14 -4.14
N ARG A 159 11.79 5.61 -3.81
CA ARG A 159 12.00 6.61 -2.76
C ARG A 159 11.28 7.94 -3.06
N GLN A 160 11.33 8.39 -4.32
CA GLN A 160 10.65 9.60 -4.74
C GLN A 160 9.13 9.49 -4.60
N PHE A 161 8.55 8.35 -5.00
CA PHE A 161 7.12 8.12 -4.92
C PHE A 161 6.65 8.02 -3.47
N LEU A 162 7.31 7.19 -2.64
CA LEU A 162 7.04 7.11 -1.20
C LEU A 162 7.00 8.50 -0.56
N LYS A 163 8.09 9.27 -0.74
CA LYS A 163 8.23 10.59 -0.12
C LYS A 163 7.23 11.63 -0.65
N ALA A 164 6.93 11.61 -1.94
CA ALA A 164 6.10 12.62 -2.58
C ALA A 164 4.59 12.35 -2.44
N HIS A 165 4.21 11.07 -2.35
CA HIS A 165 2.84 10.58 -2.38
C HIS A 165 2.52 9.82 -1.10
N LEU A 166 2.64 8.49 -1.06
CA LEU A 166 2.20 7.65 0.07
C LEU A 166 2.53 8.21 1.47
N SER A 167 3.78 8.62 1.76
CA SER A 167 4.21 9.19 3.06
C SER A 167 3.46 10.47 3.48
N LYS A 168 2.73 11.12 2.57
CA LYS A 168 1.93 12.32 2.87
C LYS A 168 0.62 12.00 3.58
N TRP A 169 0.11 10.78 3.43
CA TRP A 169 -1.28 10.53 3.75
C TRP A 169 -1.61 9.12 4.26
N TYR A 170 -0.77 8.10 4.00
CA TYR A 170 -1.06 6.72 4.41
C TYR A 170 -1.38 6.64 5.90
N GLU A 171 -0.62 7.35 6.74
CA GLU A 171 -0.75 7.32 8.20
C GLU A 171 -2.14 7.79 8.64
N ALA A 172 -2.57 8.96 8.13
CA ALA A 172 -3.88 9.53 8.44
C ALA A 172 -5.03 8.65 7.92
N HIS A 173 -4.87 8.10 6.71
CA HIS A 173 -5.85 7.19 6.13
C HIS A 173 -6.02 5.93 6.97
N LEU A 174 -4.93 5.22 7.30
CA LEU A 174 -4.98 3.98 8.07
C LEU A 174 -5.46 4.23 9.51
N THR A 175 -5.17 5.39 10.10
CA THR A 175 -5.72 5.76 11.41
C THR A 175 -7.23 5.94 11.35
N GLU A 176 -7.75 6.62 10.32
CA GLU A 176 -9.19 6.71 10.10
C GLU A 176 -9.82 5.31 9.87
N VAL A 177 -9.15 4.40 9.16
CA VAL A 177 -9.63 3.01 9.01
C VAL A 177 -9.71 2.30 10.37
N GLU A 178 -8.66 2.35 11.17
CA GLU A 178 -8.63 1.70 12.49
C GLU A 178 -9.71 2.22 13.44
N GLU A 179 -9.93 3.54 13.44
CA GLU A 179 -10.93 4.23 14.26
C GLU A 179 -12.38 3.95 13.80
N GLN A 180 -12.62 3.88 12.49
CA GLN A 180 -13.97 3.79 11.92
C GLN A 180 -14.42 2.37 11.58
N ALA A 181 -13.48 1.42 11.46
CA ALA A 181 -13.80 0.02 11.17
C ALA A 181 -14.66 -0.60 12.27
N GLU A 182 -15.68 -1.35 11.86
CA GLU A 182 -16.58 -2.08 12.75
C GLU A 182 -16.09 -3.53 12.99
N THR A 183 -15.13 -4.01 12.20
CA THR A 183 -14.59 -5.38 12.25
C THR A 183 -13.09 -5.42 12.53
N GLU A 184 -12.66 -6.41 13.31
CA GLU A 184 -11.23 -6.67 13.56
C GLU A 184 -10.46 -7.00 12.28
N ILE A 185 -11.13 -7.55 11.26
CA ILE A 185 -10.52 -7.89 9.98
C ILE A 185 -10.06 -6.62 9.23
N CYS A 186 -10.91 -5.59 9.16
CA CYS A 186 -10.52 -4.33 8.52
C CYS A 186 -9.41 -3.61 9.31
N ARG A 187 -9.45 -3.67 10.65
CA ARG A 187 -8.38 -3.11 11.51
C ARG A 187 -7.05 -3.86 11.34
N ALA A 188 -7.09 -5.19 11.27
CA ALA A 188 -5.90 -6.01 11.03
C ALA A 188 -5.25 -5.66 9.69
N TRP A 189 -6.04 -5.50 8.61
CA TRP A 189 -5.51 -5.05 7.32
C TRP A 189 -4.83 -3.67 7.40
N ALA A 190 -5.42 -2.72 8.12
CA ALA A 190 -4.83 -1.40 8.30
C ALA A 190 -3.51 -1.45 9.09
N SER A 191 -3.48 -2.18 10.21
CA SER A 191 -2.28 -2.36 11.03
C SER A 191 -1.13 -3.03 10.25
N ILE A 192 -1.41 -4.13 9.53
CA ILE A 192 -0.43 -4.83 8.70
C ILE A 192 0.14 -3.87 7.65
N MET A 193 -0.74 -3.15 6.94
CA MET A 193 -0.32 -2.22 5.90
C MET A 193 0.55 -1.09 6.46
N ARG A 194 0.20 -0.55 7.63
CA ARG A 194 0.96 0.50 8.32
C ARG A 194 2.39 0.03 8.58
N GLN A 195 2.55 -1.12 9.21
CA GLN A 195 3.88 -1.65 9.54
C GLN A 195 4.73 -1.90 8.30
N VAL A 196 4.15 -2.42 7.21
CA VAL A 196 4.87 -2.63 5.95
C VAL A 196 5.31 -1.31 5.31
N ILE A 197 4.40 -0.32 5.22
CA ILE A 197 4.72 0.98 4.61
C ILE A 197 5.75 1.75 5.45
N GLU A 198 5.62 1.73 6.79
CA GLU A 198 6.58 2.34 7.70
C GLU A 198 7.98 1.73 7.56
N LYS A 199 8.06 0.39 7.51
CA LYS A 199 9.32 -0.30 7.26
C LYS A 199 9.93 0.13 5.93
N ASP A 200 9.12 0.22 4.88
CA ASP A 200 9.59 0.60 3.56
C ASP A 200 10.11 2.05 3.50
N ILE A 201 9.41 2.97 4.14
CA ILE A 201 9.84 4.36 4.28
C ILE A 201 11.16 4.43 5.06
N SER A 202 11.27 3.70 6.18
CA SER A 202 12.49 3.66 6.99
C SER A 202 13.69 3.14 6.20
N ASP A 203 13.52 2.04 5.45
CA ASP A 203 14.56 1.49 4.59
C ASP A 203 15.01 2.50 3.52
N ALA A 204 14.04 3.14 2.85
CA ALA A 204 14.28 4.17 1.84
C ALA A 204 15.09 5.36 2.39
N GLU A 205 14.83 5.79 3.63
CA GLU A 205 15.58 6.87 4.27
C GLU A 205 16.99 6.46 4.68
N ASN A 206 17.17 5.23 5.16
CA ASN A 206 18.47 4.69 5.58
C ASN A 206 19.42 4.49 4.39
N GLU A 207 18.91 4.03 3.25
CA GLU A 207 19.69 3.96 1.99
C GLU A 207 20.23 5.34 1.58
N TRP A 208 19.44 6.41 1.73
CA TRP A 208 19.86 7.77 1.36
C TRP A 208 20.99 8.29 2.26
N LYS A 209 20.90 8.06 3.57
CA LYS A 209 21.93 8.48 4.53
C LYS A 209 23.25 7.75 4.34
N GLY A 210 23.24 6.51 3.83
CA GLY A 210 24.44 5.74 3.53
C GLY A 210 25.13 6.07 2.19
N GLY A 211 24.42 6.75 1.28
CA GLY A 211 24.92 7.16 -0.04
C GLY A 211 25.29 8.65 -0.18
N SER A 212 25.18 9.43 0.91
CA SER A 212 25.57 10.85 1.01
C SER A 212 26.98 10.98 1.58
#